data_AF-A0A952TXF1-F1
#
_entry.id   AF-A0A952TXF1-F1
#
_cell.length_a   1.000
_cell.length_b   1.000
_cell.length_c   1.000
_cell.angle_alpha   90.00
_cell.angle_beta   90.00
_cell.angle_gamma   90.00
#
_symmetry.space_group_name_H-M   'P 1'
#
loop_
_entity.id
_entity.type
_entity.pdbx_description
1 polymer ?
#
loop_
_entity_poly.entity_id
_entity_poly.type
_entity_poly.pdbx_seq_one_letter_code
_entity_poly.pdbx_strand_id
1 'polypeptide(L)'
;MKLKPNIELENALKRVFWDYNIDAKELVDIFYSNSSNSSINRFMIQTKLLNGLSWHNLVRIVGLNEAIKMLDDNVIKTIFPMTYRNSIKNAKRILSE
;
A
#
# COMPACT_ATOMS: atom_id res chain seq x y z
N MET A 1 -4.30 6.27 -19.90
CA MET A 1 -4.76 4.95 -19.39
C MET A 1 -5.71 5.22 -18.23
N LYS A 2 -7.03 5.07 -18.41
CA LYS A 2 -7.99 5.27 -17.32
C LYS A 2 -7.85 4.10 -16.36
N LEU A 3 -7.36 4.36 -15.15
CA LEU A 3 -7.39 3.38 -14.07
C LEU A 3 -8.85 2.97 -13.87
N LYS A 4 -9.17 1.68 -13.98
CA LYS A 4 -10.51 1.19 -13.60
C LYS A 4 -10.73 1.59 -12.14
N PRO A 5 -11.94 2.02 -11.74
CA PRO A 5 -12.25 2.27 -10.34
C PRO A 5 -12.04 0.97 -9.56
N ASN A 6 -10.96 0.94 -8.77
CA ASN A 6 -10.66 -0.18 -7.91
C ASN A 6 -11.34 0.08 -6.57
N ILE A 7 -12.65 -0.22 -6.52
CA ILE A 7 -13.49 -0.02 -5.33
C ILE A 7 -12.87 -0.71 -4.11
N GLU A 8 -12.20 -1.85 -4.30
CA GLU A 8 -11.51 -2.53 -3.21
C GLU A 8 -10.32 -1.72 -2.68
N LEU A 9 -9.54 -1.10 -3.56
CA LEU A 9 -8.44 -0.22 -3.17
C LEU A 9 -8.96 1.04 -2.47
N GLU A 10 -10.02 1.66 -2.99
CA GLU A 10 -10.66 2.81 -2.34
C GLU A 10 -11.11 2.47 -0.92
N ASN A 11 -11.77 1.32 -0.74
CA ASN A 11 -12.22 0.85 0.58
C ASN A 11 -11.04 0.56 1.51
N ALA A 12 -9.98 -0.09 1.00
CA ALA A 12 -8.76 -0.34 1.75
C ALA A 12 -8.08 0.97 2.21
N LEU A 13 -8.00 1.96 1.32
CA LEU A 13 -7.42 3.26 1.60
C LEU A 13 -8.23 4.03 2.65
N LYS A 14 -9.56 4.09 2.51
CA LYS A 14 -10.44 4.68 3.54
C LYS A 14 -10.26 4.04 4.90
N ARG A 15 -10.09 2.71 4.94
CA ARG A 15 -9.88 1.98 6.19
C ARG A 15 -8.57 2.33 6.88
N VAL A 16 -7.48 2.53 6.14
CA VAL A 16 -6.15 2.81 6.74
C VAL A 16 -5.86 4.31 6.95
N PHE A 17 -6.63 5.18 6.29
CA PHE A 17 -6.59 6.65 6.43
C PHE A 17 -7.87 7.22 7.06
N TRP A 18 -8.56 6.43 7.89
CA TRP A 18 -9.84 6.84 8.52
C TRP A 18 -9.72 8.12 9.36
N ASP A 19 -8.51 8.44 9.82
CA ASP A 19 -8.14 9.58 10.63
C ASP A 19 -7.79 10.85 9.82
N TYR A 20 -7.80 10.78 8.48
CA TYR A 20 -7.44 11.88 7.60
C TYR A 20 -8.67 12.42 6.86
N ASN A 21 -8.73 13.75 6.74
CA ASN A 21 -9.73 14.43 5.90
C ASN A 21 -9.27 14.46 4.44
N ILE A 22 -9.25 13.28 3.79
CA ILE A 22 -8.84 13.12 2.39
C ILE A 22 -9.79 12.15 1.66
N ASP A 23 -10.10 12.45 0.40
CA ASP A 23 -10.95 11.56 -0.39
C ASP A 23 -10.20 10.31 -0.86
N ALA A 24 -10.92 9.20 -0.98
CA ALA A 24 -10.33 7.95 -1.44
C ALA A 24 -9.81 8.01 -2.87
N LYS A 25 -10.46 8.80 -3.74
CA LYS A 25 -9.98 8.98 -5.12
C LYS A 25 -8.65 9.71 -5.13
N GLU A 26 -8.49 10.72 -4.27
CA GLU A 26 -7.22 11.43 -4.12
C GLU A 26 -6.12 10.47 -3.62
N LEU A 27 -6.42 9.60 -2.65
CA LEU A 27 -5.48 8.56 -2.20
C LEU A 27 -5.10 7.58 -3.31
N VAL A 28 -6.06 7.16 -4.14
CA VAL A 28 -5.80 6.31 -5.32
C VAL A 28 -4.91 7.02 -6.33
N ASP A 29 -5.16 8.31 -6.58
CA ASP A 29 -4.35 9.11 -7.48
C ASP A 29 -2.92 9.24 -6.96
N ILE A 30 -2.71 9.58 -5.68
CA ILE A 30 -1.38 9.61 -5.04
C ILE A 30 -0.68 8.24 -5.16
N PHE A 31 -1.42 7.14 -4.96
CA PHE A 31 -0.87 5.78 -5.03
C PHE A 31 -0.32 5.44 -6.42
N TYR A 32 -1.04 5.77 -7.50
CA TYR A 32 -0.66 5.41 -8.87
C TYR A 32 0.20 6.44 -9.59
N SER A 33 0.01 7.73 -9.31
CA SER A 33 0.67 8.80 -10.06
C SER A 33 2.01 9.24 -9.46
N ASN A 34 2.43 8.66 -8.32
CA ASN A 34 3.55 9.16 -7.51
C ASN A 34 3.40 10.66 -7.15
N SER A 35 2.19 11.23 -7.23
CA SER A 35 1.94 12.57 -6.75
C SER A 35 2.01 12.60 -5.22
N SER A 36 2.21 13.79 -4.68
CA SER A 36 2.16 14.05 -3.25
C SER A 36 1.32 15.28 -3.01
N ASN A 37 0.48 15.26 -1.98
CA ASN A 37 0.01 16.50 -1.37
C ASN A 37 0.97 16.86 -0.22
N SER A 38 0.80 18.03 0.40
CA SER A 38 1.71 18.54 1.44
C SER A 38 1.85 17.63 2.67
N SER A 39 0.99 16.62 2.83
CA SER A 39 0.92 15.80 4.05
C SER A 39 0.90 14.29 3.81
N ILE A 40 0.62 13.83 2.59
CA ILE A 40 0.49 12.42 2.22
C ILE A 40 1.24 12.18 0.90
N ASN A 41 2.09 11.17 0.91
CA ASN A 41 2.81 10.69 -0.26
C ASN A 41 2.64 9.17 -0.41
N ARG A 42 3.09 8.64 -1.54
CA ARG A 42 3.01 7.20 -1.82
C ARG A 42 3.69 6.33 -0.75
N PHE A 43 4.82 6.76 -0.20
CA PHE A 43 5.52 6.02 0.85
C PHE A 43 4.66 5.83 2.11
N MET A 44 3.95 6.88 2.53
CA MET A 44 3.02 6.83 3.66
C MET A 44 1.84 5.89 3.35
N ILE A 45 1.29 5.97 2.13
CA ILE A 45 0.21 5.07 1.69
C ILE A 45 0.67 3.61 1.74
N GLN A 46 1.82 3.31 1.15
CA GLN A 46 2.37 1.95 1.14
C GLN A 46 2.62 1.43 2.55
N THR A 47 3.16 2.27 3.43
CA THR A 47 3.38 1.94 4.85
C THR A 47 2.07 1.61 5.57
N LYS A 48 1.04 2.47 5.44
CA LYS A 48 -0.27 2.25 6.09
C LYS A 48 -0.98 1.01 5.53
N LEU A 49 -0.93 0.79 4.22
CA LEU A 49 -1.51 -0.40 3.58
C LEU A 49 -0.83 -1.69 4.06
N LEU A 50 0.50 -1.74 4.09
CA LEU A 50 1.23 -2.92 4.56
C LEU A 50 1.00 -3.21 6.03
N ASN A 51 0.88 -2.19 6.89
CA ASN A 51 0.52 -2.38 8.29
C ASN A 51 -0.95 -2.79 8.50
N GLY A 52 -1.86 -2.36 7.62
CA GLY A 52 -3.31 -2.59 7.78
C GLY A 52 -3.86 -3.84 7.07
N LEU A 53 -3.10 -4.43 6.15
CA LEU A 53 -3.53 -5.54 5.28
C LEU A 53 -2.44 -6.59 5.15
N SER A 54 -2.82 -7.87 5.05
CA SER A 54 -1.90 -8.95 4.71
C SER A 54 -1.39 -8.79 3.27
N TRP A 55 -0.18 -9.30 3.00
CA TRP A 55 0.42 -9.22 1.66
C TRP A 55 -0.44 -9.93 0.59
N HIS A 56 -1.15 -11.02 0.95
CA HIS A 56 -2.10 -11.68 0.05
C HIS A 56 -3.25 -10.76 -0.37
N ASN A 57 -3.80 -9.98 0.58
CA ASN A 57 -4.84 -9.01 0.28
C ASN A 57 -4.33 -7.88 -0.61
N LEU A 58 -3.09 -7.42 -0.40
CA LEU A 58 -2.47 -6.42 -1.27
C LEU A 58 -2.33 -6.96 -2.71
N VAL A 59 -1.81 -8.17 -2.89
CA VAL A 59 -1.72 -8.80 -4.21
C VAL A 59 -3.09 -8.90 -4.88
N ARG A 60 -4.13 -9.29 -4.13
CA ARG A 60 -5.51 -9.37 -4.63
C ARG A 60 -6.06 -8.01 -5.09
N ILE A 61 -5.78 -6.95 -4.32
CA ILE A 61 -6.33 -5.61 -4.56
C ILE A 61 -5.57 -4.87 -5.67
N VAL A 62 -4.24 -4.77 -5.57
CA VAL A 62 -3.44 -3.93 -6.49
C VAL A 62 -2.78 -4.74 -7.62
N GLY A 63 -2.85 -6.06 -7.56
CA GLY A 63 -2.16 -6.96 -8.47
C GLY A 63 -0.72 -7.24 -8.03
N LEU A 64 -0.15 -8.33 -8.56
CA LEU A 64 1.19 -8.80 -8.20
C LEU A 64 2.28 -7.74 -8.42
N ASN A 65 2.29 -7.11 -9.60
CA ASN A 65 3.34 -6.16 -9.97
C ASN A 65 3.38 -4.93 -9.04
N GLU A 66 2.23 -4.37 -8.69
CA GLU A 66 2.19 -3.24 -7.75
C GLU A 66 2.49 -3.71 -6.32
N ALA A 67 2.01 -4.88 -5.91
CA ALA A 67 2.34 -5.43 -4.60
C ALA A 67 3.86 -5.62 -4.42
N ILE A 68 4.57 -6.13 -5.43
CA ILE A 68 6.04 -6.24 -5.40
C ILE A 68 6.70 -4.87 -5.23
N LYS A 69 6.24 -3.84 -5.96
CA LYS A 69 6.75 -2.46 -5.82
C LYS A 69 6.48 -1.86 -4.43
N MET A 70 5.45 -2.32 -3.72
CA MET A 70 5.18 -1.88 -2.34
C MET A 70 6.12 -2.53 -1.32
N LEU A 71 6.68 -3.70 -1.64
CA LEU A 71 7.65 -4.42 -0.81
C LEU A 71 9.07 -3.81 -0.91
N ASP A 72 9.15 -2.49 -0.97
CA ASP A 72 10.39 -1.72 -0.92
C ASP A 72 11.03 -1.82 0.47
N ASP A 73 12.36 -1.91 0.54
CA ASP A 73 13.05 -2.11 1.82
C ASP A 73 12.88 -0.91 2.77
N ASN A 74 12.70 0.31 2.24
CA ASN A 74 12.44 1.47 3.08
C ASN A 74 11.05 1.40 3.71
N VAL A 75 10.06 0.90 2.97
CA VAL A 75 8.70 0.69 3.50
C VAL A 75 8.70 -0.46 4.50
N ILE A 76 9.36 -1.58 4.19
CA ILE A 76 9.43 -2.73 5.11
C ILE A 76 10.06 -2.35 6.46
N LYS A 77 11.06 -1.48 6.47
CA LYS A 77 11.72 -1.01 7.71
C LYS A 77 10.78 -0.26 8.65
N THR A 78 9.68 0.34 8.16
CA THR A 78 8.71 1.05 9.00
C THR A 78 7.63 0.14 9.60
N ILE A 79 7.54 -1.11 9.13
CA ILE A 79 6.51 -2.06 9.59
C ILE A 79 6.77 -2.51 11.03
N PHE A 80 5.71 -2.49 11.83
CA PHE A 80 5.69 -2.96 13.21
C PHE A 80 4.47 -3.88 13.42
N PRO A 81 4.57 -4.95 14.24
CA PRO A 81 5.72 -5.41 15.03
C PRO A 81 6.81 -6.12 14.20
N MET A 82 7.99 -6.36 14.79
CA MET A 82 9.14 -7.01 14.12
C MET A 82 8.80 -8.39 13.55
N THR A 83 7.95 -9.16 14.24
CA THR A 83 7.46 -10.46 13.75
C THR A 83 6.72 -10.32 12.42
N TYR A 84 5.85 -9.32 12.31
CA TYR A 84 5.13 -9.03 11.08
C TYR A 84 6.05 -8.50 9.97
N ARG A 85 7.00 -7.63 10.32
CA ARG A 85 8.05 -7.20 9.39
C ARG A 85 8.80 -8.39 8.78
N ASN A 86 9.16 -9.39 9.58
CA ASN A 86 9.83 -10.60 9.08
C ASN A 86 8.92 -11.40 8.13
N SER A 87 7.62 -11.48 8.40
CA SER A 87 6.65 -12.07 7.47
C SER A 87 6.63 -11.33 6.12
N ILE A 88 6.66 -9.99 6.14
CA ILE A 88 6.68 -9.17 4.92
C ILE A 88 8.00 -9.34 4.15
N LYS A 89 9.15 -9.43 4.84
CA LYS A 89 10.43 -9.76 4.21
C LYS A 89 10.39 -11.13 3.50
N ASN A 90 9.79 -12.14 4.13
CA ASN A 90 9.64 -13.44 3.51
C ASN A 90 8.70 -13.38 2.29
N ALA A 91 7.60 -12.61 2.38
CA ALA A 91 6.71 -12.39 1.24
C ALA A 91 7.44 -11.74 0.05
N LYS A 92 8.29 -10.73 0.30
CA LYS A 92 9.14 -10.12 -0.74
C LYS A 92 10.01 -11.16 -1.44
N ARG A 93 10.68 -12.02 -0.67
CA ARG A 93 11.51 -13.10 -1.21
C ARG A 93 10.69 -14.03 -2.11
N ILE A 94 9.55 -14.52 -1.64
CA ILE A 94 8.67 -15.43 -2.40
C ILE A 94 8.14 -14.81 -3.69
N LEU A 95 7.76 -13.54 -3.65
CA LEU A 95 7.13 -12.86 -4.79
C LEU A 95 8.13 -12.33 -5.82
N SER A 96 9.42 -12.33 -5.49
CA SER A 96 10.51 -11.85 -6.36
C SER A 96 11.36 -12.99 -6.93
N GLU A 97 11.03 -14.24 -6.58
CA GLU A 97 11.51 -15.47 -7.23
C GLU A 97 10.69 -15.77 -8.48
#